data_AF-A0A329RI57-F1
#
_entry.id   AF-A0A329RI57-F1
#
_cell.length_a   1.000
_cell.length_b   1.000
_cell.length_c   1.000
_cell.angle_alpha   90.00
_cell.angle_beta   90.00
_cell.angle_gamma   90.00
#
_symmetry.space_group_name_H-M   'P 1'
#
loop_
_entity.id
_entity.type
_entity.pdbx_description
1 polymer ?
#
loop_
_entity_poly.entity_id
_entity_poly.type
_entity_poly.pdbx_seq_one_letter_code
_entity_poly.pdbx_strand_id
1 'polypeptide(L)'
;MIWGALKNKIAMDPATSVADLGMKITAGLKAITKRQWNGAYKKVRKQEAYVEQQPPPEIAPAPTMEELQDLAGEATDKGHCSNIMGEMDTSA
;
A
#
# COMPACT_ATOMS: atom_id res chain seq x y z
N MET A 1 13.44 6.80 -1.50
CA MET A 1 14.27 7.76 -0.73
C MET A 1 14.12 9.19 -1.24
N ILE A 2 14.63 9.51 -2.44
CA ILE A 2 14.52 10.86 -3.03
C ILE A 2 13.07 11.34 -3.13
N TRP A 3 12.18 10.50 -3.68
CA TRP A 3 10.76 10.82 -3.78
C TRP A 3 10.10 11.09 -2.42
N GLY A 4 10.46 10.32 -1.39
CA GLY A 4 9.95 10.53 -0.02
C GLY A 4 10.35 11.89 0.53
N ALA A 5 11.63 12.26 0.41
CA ALA A 5 12.10 13.57 0.84
C ALA A 5 11.45 14.73 0.06
N LEU A 6 11.24 14.55 -1.25
CA LEU A 6 10.55 15.53 -2.08
C LEU A 6 9.10 15.74 -1.65
N LYS A 7 8.36 14.65 -1.42
CA LYS A 7 6.98 14.72 -0.91
C LYS A 7 6.91 15.39 0.45
N ASN A 8 7.83 15.09 1.37
CA ASN A 8 7.86 15.74 2.68
C ASN A 8 8.07 17.26 2.54
N LYS A 9 8.92 17.69 1.60
CA LYS A 9 9.13 19.11 1.35
C LYS A 9 7.88 19.80 0.79
N ILE A 10 7.16 19.14 -0.12
CA ILE A 10 5.88 19.63 -0.64
C ILE A 10 4.80 19.60 0.44
N ALA A 11 4.81 18.62 1.34
CA ALA A 11 3.86 18.57 2.45
C ALA A 11 4.06 19.73 3.45
N MET A 12 5.31 20.15 3.68
CA MET A 12 5.62 21.32 4.53
C MET A 12 5.23 22.66 3.90
N ASP A 13 5.21 22.72 2.58
CA ASP A 13 4.81 23.91 1.81
C ASP A 13 3.91 23.46 0.64
N PRO A 14 2.63 23.17 0.92
CA PRO A 14 1.70 22.58 -0.04
C PRO A 14 1.57 23.41 -1.31
N ALA A 15 1.42 22.73 -2.44
CA ALA A 15 1.13 23.39 -3.70
C ALA A 15 -0.33 23.86 -3.73
N THR A 16 -0.56 25.06 -4.25
CA THR A 16 -1.91 25.62 -4.40
C THR A 16 -2.53 25.39 -5.77
N SER A 17 -1.72 24.92 -6.74
CA SER A 17 -2.16 24.58 -8.09
C SER A 17 -1.27 23.52 -8.71
N VAL A 18 -1.70 22.96 -9.85
CA VAL A 18 -0.89 22.00 -10.63
C VAL A 18 0.39 22.64 -11.16
N ALA A 19 0.32 23.90 -11.60
CA ALA A 19 1.49 24.64 -12.07
C ALA A 19 2.51 24.86 -10.95
N ASP A 20 2.04 25.28 -9.78
CA ASP A 20 2.87 25.45 -8.58
C ASP A 20 3.48 24.12 -8.13
N LEU A 21 2.71 23.03 -8.16
CA LEU A 21 3.23 21.68 -7.87
C LEU A 21 4.37 21.30 -8.83
N GLY A 22 4.21 21.57 -10.13
CA GLY A 22 5.26 21.34 -11.13
C GLY A 22 6.53 22.15 -10.86
N MET A 23 6.39 23.41 -10.43
CA MET A 23 7.53 24.24 -10.03
C MET A 23 8.22 23.70 -8.78
N LYS A 24 7.45 23.33 -7.74
CA LYS A 24 8.00 22.78 -6.48
C LYS A 24 8.71 21.45 -6.70
N ILE A 25 8.18 20.58 -7.56
CA ILE A 25 8.86 19.35 -7.98
C ILE A 25 10.19 19.69 -8.67
N THR A 26 10.15 20.59 -9.66
CA THR A 26 11.35 20.99 -10.42
C THR A 26 12.43 21.60 -9.52
N ALA A 27 12.06 22.54 -8.66
CA ALA A 27 12.95 23.16 -7.70
C ALA A 27 13.50 22.14 -6.68
N GLY A 28 12.62 21.26 -6.19
CA GLY A 28 12.98 20.18 -5.28
C GLY A 28 14.00 19.21 -5.88
N LEU A 29 13.82 18.79 -7.14
CA LEU A 29 14.75 17.93 -7.85
C LEU A 29 16.09 18.62 -8.13
N LYS A 30 16.09 19.90 -8.53
CA LYS A 30 17.31 20.69 -8.74
C LYS A 30 18.13 20.86 -7.46
N ALA A 31 17.48 20.89 -6.30
CA ALA A 31 18.17 21.00 -5.02
C ALA A 31 18.88 19.70 -4.58
N ILE A 32 18.65 18.57 -5.27
CA ILE A 32 19.23 17.28 -4.89
C ILE A 32 20.66 17.20 -5.43
N THR A 33 21.60 17.02 -4.52
CA THR A 33 23.02 16.92 -4.86
C THR A 33 23.36 15.56 -5.48
N LYS A 34 24.41 15.52 -6.30
CA LYS A 34 24.99 14.27 -6.85
C LYS A 34 25.28 13.23 -5.76
N ARG A 35 25.73 13.67 -4.58
CA ARG A 35 26.02 12.78 -3.44
C ARG A 35 24.75 12.07 -2.96
N GLN A 36 23.63 12.80 -2.86
CA GLN A 36 22.34 12.22 -2.45
C GLN A 36 21.80 11.24 -3.49
N TRP A 37 21.93 11.54 -4.78
CA TRP A 37 21.61 10.61 -5.86
C TRP A 37 22.42 9.32 -5.78
N ASN A 38 23.75 9.43 -5.64
CA ASN A 38 24.63 8.27 -5.49
C ASN A 38 24.29 7.45 -4.25
N GLY A 39 23.97 8.11 -3.13
CA GLY A 39 23.56 7.45 -1.90
C GLY A 39 22.24 6.69 -2.06
N ALA A 40 21.25 7.28 -2.74
CA ALA A 40 19.98 6.62 -3.02
C ALA A 40 20.17 5.42 -3.96
N TYR A 41 20.97 5.57 -5.02
CA TYR A 41 21.29 4.50 -5.97
C TYR A 41 21.93 3.29 -5.28
N LYS A 42 22.96 3.52 -4.44
CA LYS A 42 23.62 2.45 -3.67
C LYS A 42 22.64 1.69 -2.76
N LYS A 43 21.66 2.39 -2.17
CA LYS A 43 20.65 1.75 -1.33
C LYS A 43 19.72 0.84 -2.13
N VAL A 44 19.29 1.27 -3.31
CA VAL A 44 18.48 0.44 -4.22
C VAL A 44 19.27 -0.81 -4.64
N ARG A 45 20.52 -0.64 -5.08
CA ARG A 45 21.40 -1.77 -5.44
C ARG A 45 21.58 -2.78 -4.30
N LYS A 46 21.68 -2.32 -3.05
CA LYS A 46 21.76 -3.21 -1.89
C LYS A 46 20.47 -4.00 -1.65
N GLN A 47 19.30 -3.38 -1.88
CA GLN A 47 18.01 -4.07 -1.78
C GLN A 47 17.81 -5.07 -2.91
N GLU A 48 18.17 -4.72 -4.14
CA GLU A 48 18.14 -5.64 -5.28
C GLU A 48 19.01 -6.87 -5.01
N ALA A 49 20.24 -6.67 -4.53
CA ALA A 49 21.13 -7.78 -4.18
C ALA A 49 20.56 -8.67 -3.06
N TYR A 50 19.82 -8.10 -2.10
CA TYR A 50 19.15 -8.89 -1.07
C TYR A 50 18.02 -9.74 -1.64
N VAL A 51 17.22 -9.21 -2.57
CA VAL A 51 16.13 -9.95 -3.23
C VAL A 51 16.69 -11.06 -4.12
N GLU A 52 17.77 -10.80 -4.85
CA GLU A 52 18.41 -11.79 -5.72
C GLU A 52 19.09 -12.93 -4.94
N GLN A 53 19.49 -12.67 -3.69
CA GLN A 53 20.09 -13.66 -2.80
C GLN A 53 19.07 -14.40 -1.93
N GLN A 54 17.79 -14.03 -1.96
CA GLN A 54 16.79 -14.79 -1.22
C GLN A 54 16.61 -16.17 -1.86
N PRO A 55 16.60 -17.26 -1.05
CA PRO A 55 16.20 -18.55 -1.56
C PRO A 55 14.79 -18.43 -2.15
N PRO A 56 14.46 -19.24 -3.19
CA PRO A 56 13.12 -19.25 -3.76
C PRO A 56 12.09 -19.36 -2.63
N PRO A 57 10.96 -18.63 -2.72
CA PRO A 57 9.89 -18.76 -1.74
C PRO A 57 9.57 -20.23 -1.56
N GLU A 58 9.49 -20.68 -0.31
CA GLU A 58 9.04 -22.03 -0.01
C GLU A 58 7.62 -22.16 -0.56
N ILE A 59 7.49 -22.86 -1.68
CA ILE A 59 6.19 -23.08 -2.33
C ILE A 59 5.45 -24.03 -1.40
N ALA A 60 4.47 -23.51 -0.66
CA ALA A 60 3.51 -24.35 0.03
C ALA A 60 2.89 -25.30 -1.01
N PRO A 61 2.76 -26.60 -0.71
CA PRO A 61 2.06 -27.53 -1.58
C PRO A 61 0.71 -26.96 -1.97
N ALA A 62 0.28 -27.21 -3.22
CA ALA A 62 -1.07 -26.84 -3.62
C ALA A 62 -2.06 -27.47 -2.62
N PRO A 63 -3.03 -26.69 -2.09
CA PRO A 63 -4.01 -27.23 -1.16
C PRO A 63 -4.77 -28.37 -1.82
N THR A 64 -5.03 -29.39 -1.03
CA THR A 64 -5.84 -30.55 -1.43
C THR A 64 -7.31 -30.15 -1.57
N MET A 65 -8.08 -30.96 -2.30
CA MET A 65 -9.52 -30.70 -2.49
C MET A 65 -10.30 -30.76 -1.18
N GLU A 66 -9.82 -31.55 -0.22
CA GLU A 66 -10.37 -31.70 1.12
C GLU A 66 -10.19 -30.41 1.93
N GLU A 67 -8.99 -29.81 1.91
CA GLU A 67 -8.71 -28.53 2.57
C GLU A 67 -9.55 -27.38 1.99
N LEU A 68 -9.81 -27.39 0.67
CA LEU A 68 -10.69 -26.42 0.02
C LEU A 68 -12.16 -26.57 0.44
N GLN A 69 -12.62 -27.80 0.70
CA GLN A 69 -13.99 -28.08 1.14
C GLN A 69 -14.22 -27.67 2.60
N ASP A 70 -13.25 -27.91 3.48
CA ASP A 70 -13.30 -27.51 4.88
C ASP A 70 -13.36 -25.97 5.02
N LEU A 71 -12.59 -25.24 4.21
CA LEU A 71 -12.63 -23.77 4.14
C LEU A 71 -13.98 -23.23 3.63
N ALA A 72 -14.63 -23.92 2.68
CA ALA A 72 -15.93 -23.54 2.17
C ALA A 72 -17.06 -23.76 3.20
N GLY A 73 -16.93 -24.75 4.07
CA GLY A 73 -17.85 -25.00 5.18
C GLY A 73 -17.83 -23.89 6.23
N GLU A 74 -16.66 -23.32 6.52
CA GLU A 74 -16.48 -22.31 7.57
C GLU A 74 -17.03 -20.92 7.20
N ALA A 75 -17.12 -20.60 5.90
CA ALA A 75 -17.68 -19.34 5.41
C ALA A 75 -19.22 -19.24 5.53
N THR A 76 -19.90 -20.36 5.81
CA THR A 76 -21.37 -20.44 5.82
C THR A 76 -21.98 -20.31 7.23
N ASP A 77 -21.17 -20.18 8.28
CA ASP A 77 -21.66 -20.11 9.68
C ASP A 77 -21.82 -18.68 10.25
N LYS A 78 -21.60 -17.64 9.45
CA LYS A 78 -21.84 -16.24 9.89
C LYS A 78 -22.84 -15.52 8.99
N GLY A 79 -23.97 -16.15 8.76
CA GLY A 79 -25.12 -15.60 8.06
C GLY A 79 -26.39 -15.60 8.93
N HIS A 80 -26.34 -15.05 10.14
CA HIS A 80 -27.57 -14.75 10.88
C HIS A 80 -27.72 -13.25 11.11
N CYS A 81 -28.09 -12.54 10.04
CA CYS A 81 -28.75 -11.25 10.17
C CYS A 81 -30.20 -11.53 10.57
N SER A 82 -30.51 -11.46 11.86
CA SER A 82 -31.90 -11.52 12.32
C SER A 82 -32.62 -10.23 11.87
N ASN A 83 -33.62 -10.39 11.00
CA ASN A 83 -34.55 -9.32 10.63
C ASN A 83 -35.31 -8.86 11.88
N ILE A 84 -35.09 -7.62 12.34
CA ILE A 84 -35.98 -6.95 13.29
C ILE A 84 -37.11 -6.32 12.48
N MET A 85 -38.18 -7.11 12.33
CA MET A 85 -39.51 -6.64 11.98
C MET A 85 -40.08 -5.90 13.20
N GLY A 86 -40.29 -4.60 13.06
CA GLY A 86 -40.93 -3.76 14.06
C GLY A 86 -41.92 -2.84 13.36
N GLU A 87 -43.07 -3.40 12.99
CA GLU A 87 -44.27 -2.61 12.77
C GLU A 87 -44.67 -1.96 14.09
N MET A 88 -44.88 -0.64 14.10
CA MET A 88 -45.76 -0.01 15.07
C MET A 88 -46.40 1.22 14.44
N ASP A 89 -47.60 1.01 13.89
CA ASP A 89 -48.59 2.08 13.74
C ASP A 89 -48.95 2.63 15.13
N THR A 90 -49.04 3.95 15.28
CA THR A 90 -50.28 4.66 15.69
C THR A 90 -50.04 6.17 15.92
N SER A 91 -50.74 6.94 15.09
CA SER A 91 -51.36 8.27 15.22
C SER A 91 -51.03 9.23 16.38
N ALA A 92 -50.88 10.51 16.03
CA ALA A 92 -51.87 11.56 16.31
C ALA A 92 -51.81 12.66 15.23
#